data_AF-A0A958FWK4-F1
#
_entry.id   AF-A0A958FWK4-F1
#
_cell.length_a   1.000
_cell.length_b   1.000
_cell.length_c   1.000
_cell.angle_alpha   90.00
_cell.angle_beta   90.00
_cell.angle_gamma   90.00
#
_symmetry.space_group_name_H-M   'P 1'
#
loop_
_entity.id
_entity.type
_entity.pdbx_description
1 polymer ?
#
loop_
_entity_poly.entity_id
_entity_poly.type
_entity_poly.pdbx_seq_one_letter_code
_entity_poly.pdbx_strand_id
1 'polypeptide(L)'
;MRQLFRVFWFLLVLISFTSKAEITYDQEHLEYWIRTAKSHPLELVRKNAAKMLGIMGDNRVLGGLVETLRDTSAEVRQEAVVSIGLLVDPRALPVLEQIVDRDPSPEVRRKARSAMALIEKRMEYEKSKRTDENSI
;
A
#
# COMPACT_ATOMS: atom_id res chain seq x y z
N MET A 1 -29.55 -31.74 24.63
CA MET A 1 -28.26 -31.49 23.93
C MET A 1 -28.37 -30.84 22.54
N ARG A 2 -29.45 -31.03 21.75
CA ARG A 2 -29.58 -30.44 20.39
C ARG A 2 -29.95 -28.93 20.31
N GLN A 3 -30.57 -28.37 21.34
CA GLN A 3 -30.99 -26.95 21.37
C GLN A 3 -29.80 -26.00 21.59
N LEU A 4 -28.81 -26.40 22.40
CA LEU A 4 -27.62 -25.60 22.70
C LEU A 4 -26.70 -25.41 21.49
N PHE A 5 -26.62 -26.40 20.60
CA PHE A 5 -25.85 -26.31 19.34
C PHE A 5 -26.41 -25.28 18.36
N ARG A 6 -27.74 -25.10 18.31
CA ARG A 6 -28.37 -24.12 17.41
C ARG A 6 -28.10 -22.69 17.86
N VAL A 7 -28.18 -22.41 19.16
CA VAL A 7 -27.88 -21.07 19.70
C VAL A 7 -26.40 -20.74 19.54
N PHE A 8 -25.53 -21.72 19.80
CA PHE A 8 -24.07 -21.57 19.61
C PHE A 8 -23.69 -21.38 18.14
N TRP A 9 -24.33 -22.11 17.22
CA TRP A 9 -24.10 -21.95 15.78
C TRP A 9 -24.61 -20.60 15.26
N PHE A 10 -25.78 -20.12 15.70
CA PHE A 10 -26.29 -18.79 15.36
C PHE A 10 -25.40 -17.66 15.90
N LEU A 11 -24.86 -17.80 17.11
CA LEU A 11 -23.92 -16.83 17.68
C LEU A 11 -22.58 -16.81 16.92
N LEU A 12 -22.06 -17.97 16.50
CA LEU A 12 -20.85 -18.04 15.65
C LEU A 12 -21.09 -17.46 14.25
N VAL A 13 -22.27 -17.68 13.65
CA VAL A 13 -22.65 -17.08 12.37
C VAL A 13 -22.79 -15.57 12.50
N LEU A 14 -23.38 -15.06 13.58
CA LEU A 14 -23.52 -13.62 13.84
C LEU A 14 -22.17 -12.93 14.06
N ILE A 15 -21.26 -13.52 14.85
CA ILE A 15 -19.90 -13.00 15.06
C ILE A 15 -19.10 -13.00 13.75
N SER A 16 -19.28 -14.02 12.89
CA SER A 16 -18.64 -14.09 11.57
C SER A 16 -19.23 -13.08 10.57
N PHE A 17 -20.49 -12.67 10.76
CA PHE A 17 -21.20 -11.73 9.90
C PHE A 17 -20.84 -10.27 10.23
N THR A 18 -20.69 -9.92 11.51
CA THR A 18 -20.23 -8.59 11.93
C THR A 18 -18.77 -8.33 11.58
N SER A 19 -17.89 -9.35 11.72
CA SER A 19 -16.49 -9.24 11.29
C SER A 19 -16.35 -9.09 9.77
N LYS A 20 -17.20 -9.76 8.97
CA LYS A 20 -17.19 -9.58 7.51
C LYS A 20 -17.59 -8.18 7.10
N ALA A 21 -18.62 -7.57 7.69
CA ALA A 21 -19.10 -6.25 7.26
C ALA A 21 -18.08 -5.13 7.46
N GLU A 22 -17.31 -5.14 8.56
CA GLU A 22 -16.23 -4.17 8.79
C GLU A 22 -15.03 -4.40 7.85
N ILE A 23 -14.68 -5.66 7.59
CA ILE A 23 -13.61 -6.01 6.65
C ILE A 23 -13.99 -5.65 5.21
N THR A 24 -15.26 -5.81 4.80
CA THR A 24 -15.72 -5.47 3.44
C THR A 24 -15.75 -3.96 3.19
N TYR A 25 -16.12 -3.15 4.20
CA TYR A 25 -16.20 -1.70 4.07
C TYR A 25 -14.82 -1.05 3.84
N ASP A 26 -13.77 -1.59 4.46
CA ASP A 26 -12.39 -1.17 4.27
C ASP A 26 -11.82 -1.61 2.89
N GLN A 27 -12.16 -2.83 2.43
CA GLN A 27 -11.67 -3.39 1.16
C GLN A 27 -12.24 -2.71 -0.09
N GLU A 28 -13.54 -2.41 -0.14
CA GLU A 28 -14.15 -1.72 -1.31
C GLU A 28 -13.57 -0.32 -1.53
N HIS A 29 -13.16 0.35 -0.45
CA HIS A 29 -12.56 1.68 -0.53
C HIS A 29 -11.18 1.65 -1.20
N LEU A 30 -10.36 0.65 -0.89
CA LEU A 30 -9.03 0.48 -1.48
C LEU A 30 -9.11 0.16 -2.98
N GLU A 31 -9.99 -0.75 -3.37
CA GLU A 31 -10.18 -1.12 -4.78
C GLU A 31 -10.63 0.07 -5.62
N TYR A 32 -11.53 0.90 -5.08
CA TYR A 32 -11.96 2.14 -5.74
C TYR A 32 -10.78 3.06 -6.03
N TRP A 33 -9.91 3.32 -5.04
CA TRP A 33 -8.76 4.19 -5.21
C TRP A 33 -7.70 3.58 -6.13
N ILE A 34 -7.44 2.27 -6.03
CA ILE A 34 -6.53 1.55 -6.93
C ILE A 34 -7.00 1.67 -8.38
N ARG A 35 -8.28 1.39 -8.63
CA ARG A 35 -8.86 1.53 -9.98
C ARG A 35 -8.75 2.96 -10.47
N THR A 36 -9.09 3.93 -9.62
CA THR A 36 -9.05 5.35 -9.97
C THR A 36 -7.63 5.82 -10.32
N ALA A 37 -6.62 5.41 -9.53
CA ALA A 37 -5.22 5.73 -9.78
C ALA A 37 -4.72 5.19 -11.12
N LYS A 38 -5.20 4.00 -11.52
CA LYS A 38 -4.74 3.31 -12.74
C LYS A 38 -5.39 3.80 -14.02
N SER A 39 -6.68 4.15 -14.00
CA SER A 39 -7.46 4.23 -15.24
C SER A 39 -8.37 5.44 -15.36
N HIS A 40 -8.41 6.35 -14.38
CA HIS A 40 -9.27 7.52 -14.51
C HIS A 40 -8.81 8.41 -15.68
N PRO A 41 -9.72 8.92 -16.55
CA PRO A 41 -9.33 9.68 -17.74
C PRO A 41 -8.54 10.94 -17.43
N LEU A 42 -8.88 11.61 -16.33
CA LEU A 42 -8.18 12.82 -15.88
C LEU A 42 -6.91 12.47 -15.09
N GLU A 43 -5.78 12.98 -15.58
CA GLU A 43 -4.47 12.86 -14.94
C GLU A 43 -4.46 13.31 -13.48
N LEU A 44 -5.06 14.47 -13.19
CA LEU A 44 -5.13 15.02 -11.84
C LEU A 44 -5.82 14.07 -10.87
N VAL A 45 -6.86 13.37 -11.33
CA VAL A 45 -7.61 12.42 -10.49
C VAL A 45 -6.79 11.15 -10.27
N ARG A 46 -6.06 10.66 -11.28
CA ARG A 46 -5.14 9.52 -11.10
C ARG A 46 -4.05 9.84 -10.09
N LYS A 47 -3.44 11.03 -10.21
CA LYS A 47 -2.43 11.53 -9.26
C LYS A 47 -2.99 11.59 -7.84
N ASN A 48 -4.15 12.23 -7.65
CA ASN A 48 -4.75 12.36 -6.33
C ASN A 48 -5.16 11.00 -5.72
N ALA A 49 -5.61 10.06 -6.55
CA ALA A 49 -5.90 8.70 -6.11
C ALA A 49 -4.62 7.96 -5.67
N ALA A 50 -3.53 8.06 -6.43
CA ALA A 50 -2.23 7.51 -6.03
C ALA A 50 -1.76 8.09 -4.68
N LYS A 51 -1.88 9.41 -4.52
CA LYS A 51 -1.59 10.09 -3.26
C LYS A 51 -2.40 9.55 -2.09
N MET A 52 -3.72 9.35 -2.28
CA MET A 52 -4.55 8.83 -1.21
C MET A 52 -4.18 7.41 -0.81
N LEU A 53 -3.82 6.55 -1.77
CA LEU A 53 -3.32 5.20 -1.47
C LEU A 53 -2.08 5.25 -0.55
N GLY A 54 -1.14 6.18 -0.80
CA GLY A 54 0.02 6.38 0.07
C GLY A 54 -0.34 6.90 1.46
N ILE A 55 -1.25 7.87 1.56
CA ILE A 55 -1.70 8.45 2.84
C ILE A 55 -2.43 7.43 3.70
N MET A 56 -3.20 6.52 3.10
CA MET A 56 -3.86 5.44 3.84
C MET A 56 -2.85 4.51 4.51
N GLY A 57 -1.62 4.41 3.99
CA GLY A 57 -0.54 3.67 4.64
C GLY A 57 -0.72 2.15 4.66
N ASP A 58 -1.71 1.62 3.93
CA ASP A 58 -2.00 0.20 3.89
C ASP A 58 -1.16 -0.51 2.82
N ASN A 59 -0.24 -1.36 3.28
CA ASN A 59 0.66 -2.13 2.43
C ASN A 59 -0.04 -3.07 1.43
N ARG A 60 -1.35 -3.33 1.57
CA ARG A 60 -2.15 -4.07 0.56
C ARG A 60 -2.23 -3.32 -0.78
N VAL A 61 -2.10 -1.99 -0.78
CA VAL A 61 -2.20 -1.17 -2.01
C VAL A 61 -0.92 -1.14 -2.86
N LEU A 62 0.19 -1.70 -2.36
CA LEU A 62 1.49 -1.66 -3.03
C LEU A 62 1.40 -2.14 -4.49
N GLY A 63 0.70 -3.25 -4.74
CA GLY A 63 0.52 -3.77 -6.11
C GLY A 63 -0.18 -2.78 -7.04
N GLY A 64 -1.23 -2.10 -6.56
CA GLY A 64 -1.95 -1.07 -7.33
C GLY A 64 -1.10 0.17 -7.62
N LEU A 65 -0.29 0.60 -6.65
CA LEU A 65 0.67 1.69 -6.86
C LEU A 65 1.78 1.31 -7.85
N VAL A 66 2.27 0.08 -7.81
CA VAL A 66 3.26 -0.44 -8.76
C VAL A 66 2.74 -0.42 -10.19
N GLU A 67 1.46 -0.74 -10.41
CA GLU A 67 0.85 -0.62 -11.74
C GLU A 67 0.73 0.84 -12.19
N THR A 68 0.47 1.75 -11.26
CA THR A 68 0.42 3.21 -11.52
C THR A 68 1.77 3.77 -11.97
N LEU A 69 2.90 3.09 -11.69
CA LEU A 69 4.22 3.47 -12.22
C LEU A 69 4.33 3.31 -13.75
N ARG A 70 3.34 2.72 -14.42
CA ARG A 70 3.29 2.63 -15.89
C ARG A 70 2.52 3.78 -16.53
N ASP A 71 2.06 4.76 -15.74
CA ASP A 71 1.30 5.89 -16.25
C ASP A 71 2.10 6.72 -17.27
N THR A 72 1.43 7.22 -18.29
CA THR A 72 2.03 8.08 -19.31
C THR A 72 2.49 9.42 -18.73
N SER A 73 1.79 9.94 -17.72
CA SER A 73 2.18 11.18 -17.04
C SER A 73 3.30 10.96 -16.03
N ALA A 74 4.37 11.73 -16.16
CA ALA A 74 5.46 11.75 -15.18
C ALA A 74 4.99 12.22 -13.80
N GLU A 75 4.00 13.11 -13.72
CA GLU A 75 3.44 13.59 -12.44
C GLU A 75 2.73 12.48 -11.69
N VAL A 76 1.98 11.62 -12.40
CA VAL A 76 1.30 10.46 -11.81
C VAL A 76 2.32 9.42 -11.34
N ARG A 77 3.32 9.10 -12.16
CA ARG A 77 4.40 8.19 -11.77
C ARG A 77 5.18 8.71 -10.56
N GLN A 78 5.48 10.00 -10.53
CA GLN A 78 6.16 10.64 -9.41
C GLN A 78 5.37 10.48 -8.10
N GLU A 79 4.06 10.75 -8.14
CA GLU A 79 3.19 10.60 -6.97
C GLU A 79 3.07 9.15 -6.53
N ALA A 80 3.01 8.20 -7.47
CA ALA A 80 3.03 6.77 -7.15
C ALA A 80 4.32 6.38 -6.44
N VAL A 81 5.49 6.85 -6.91
CA VAL A 81 6.79 6.62 -6.23
C VAL A 81 6.81 7.20 -4.82
N VAL A 82 6.33 8.44 -4.64
CA VAL A 82 6.25 9.07 -3.32
C VAL A 82 5.35 8.25 -2.40
N SER A 83 4.19 7.83 -2.90
CA SER A 83 3.21 7.05 -2.15
C SER A 83 3.74 5.68 -1.76
N ILE A 84 4.48 5.00 -2.64
CA ILE A 84 5.20 3.76 -2.33
C ILE A 84 6.22 3.97 -1.20
N GLY A 85 6.94 5.10 -1.21
CA GLY A 85 7.85 5.46 -0.13
C GLY A 85 7.16 5.68 1.22
N LEU A 86 5.91 6.17 1.23
CA LEU A 86 5.11 6.36 2.44
C LEU A 86 4.63 5.05 3.07
N LEU A 87 4.47 3.99 2.28
CA LEU A 87 4.15 2.65 2.79
C LEU A 87 5.30 2.08 3.63
N VAL A 88 6.53 2.52 3.35
CA VAL A 88 7.77 2.06 4.00
C VAL A 88 7.90 0.52 3.96
N ASP A 89 7.40 -0.10 2.90
CA ASP A 89 7.35 -1.55 2.72
C ASP A 89 8.59 -2.06 1.95
N PRO A 90 9.44 -2.90 2.55
CA PRO A 90 10.62 -3.46 1.90
C PRO A 90 10.34 -4.20 0.58
N ARG A 91 9.13 -4.71 0.37
CA ARG A 91 8.73 -5.37 -0.89
C ARG A 91 8.79 -4.43 -2.10
N ALA A 92 8.85 -3.11 -1.87
CA ALA A 92 8.94 -2.11 -2.93
C ALA A 92 10.36 -1.85 -3.45
N LEU A 93 11.42 -2.29 -2.77
CA LEU A 93 12.80 -1.97 -3.17
C LEU A 93 13.13 -2.39 -4.62
N PRO A 94 12.80 -3.62 -5.09
CA PRO A 94 13.18 -4.04 -6.44
C PRO A 94 12.54 -3.22 -7.55
N VAL A 95 11.30 -2.73 -7.35
CA VAL A 95 10.64 -1.88 -8.34
C VAL A 95 11.16 -0.45 -8.28
N LEU A 96 11.50 0.07 -7.10
CA LEU A 96 12.09 1.40 -6.97
C LEU A 96 13.48 1.45 -7.62
N GLU A 97 14.30 0.40 -7.50
CA GLU A 97 15.57 0.28 -8.22
C GLU A 97 15.37 0.37 -9.74
N GLN A 98 14.40 -0.37 -10.29
CA GLN A 98 14.08 -0.29 -11.71
C GLN A 98 13.67 1.12 -12.15
N ILE A 99 12.91 1.83 -11.32
CA ILE A 99 12.51 3.22 -11.59
C ILE A 99 13.73 4.15 -11.55
N VAL A 100 14.64 3.98 -10.58
CA VAL A 100 15.89 4.74 -10.49
C VAL A 100 16.74 4.58 -11.75
N ASP A 101 16.73 3.40 -12.36
CA ASP A 101 17.55 3.13 -13.54
C ASP A 101 16.88 3.55 -14.86
N ARG A 102 15.55 3.41 -14.96
CA ARG A 102 14.86 3.37 -16.26
C ARG A 102 13.79 4.43 -16.47
N ASP A 103 13.31 5.12 -15.43
CA ASP A 103 12.23 6.10 -15.66
C ASP A 103 12.75 7.28 -16.53
N PRO A 104 12.01 7.70 -17.56
CA PRO A 104 12.42 8.82 -18.41
C PRO A 104 12.61 10.13 -17.64
N SER A 105 11.82 10.36 -16.60
CA SER A 105 11.85 11.62 -15.83
C SER A 105 12.95 11.60 -14.76
N PRO A 106 13.93 12.53 -14.80
CA PRO A 106 14.95 12.66 -13.76
C PRO A 106 14.37 12.87 -12.36
N GLU A 107 13.23 13.56 -12.28
CA GLU A 107 12.57 13.85 -11.01
C GLU A 107 11.94 12.58 -10.42
N VAL A 108 11.32 11.73 -11.25
CA VAL A 108 10.80 10.43 -10.79
C VAL A 108 11.95 9.56 -10.27
N ARG A 109 13.08 9.49 -10.98
CA ARG A 109 14.29 8.76 -10.52
C ARG A 109 14.80 9.30 -9.18
N ARG A 110 14.79 10.62 -8.98
CA ARG A 110 15.19 11.26 -7.72
C ARG A 110 14.26 10.89 -6.58
N LYS A 111 12.94 10.94 -6.80
CA LYS A 111 11.95 10.52 -5.80
C LYS A 111 12.09 9.04 -5.44
N ALA A 112 12.43 8.19 -6.40
CA ALA A 112 12.61 6.76 -6.14
C ALA A 112 13.80 6.50 -5.19
N ARG A 113 14.93 7.19 -5.40
CA ARG A 113 16.05 7.16 -4.44
C ARG A 113 15.63 7.62 -3.04
N SER A 114 14.84 8.69 -2.94
CA SER A 114 14.32 9.15 -1.65
C SER A 114 13.39 8.12 -0.98
N ALA A 115 12.52 7.47 -1.76
CA ALA A 115 11.65 6.42 -1.25
C ALA A 115 12.44 5.21 -0.73
N MET A 116 13.46 4.76 -1.47
CA MET A 116 14.35 3.67 -1.02
C MET A 116 15.04 4.01 0.31
N ALA A 117 15.61 5.22 0.43
CA ALA A 117 16.27 5.65 1.66
C ALA A 117 15.34 5.65 2.88
N LEU A 118 14.05 5.95 2.71
CA LEU A 118 13.06 5.87 3.79
C LEU A 118 12.83 4.42 4.24
N ILE A 119 12.71 3.51 3.27
CA ILE A 119 12.50 2.07 3.52
C ILE A 119 13.72 1.46 4.22
N GLU A 120 14.92 1.73 3.71
CA GLU A 120 16.17 1.25 4.28
C GLU A 120 16.36 1.73 5.72
N LYS A 121 16.10 3.02 5.98
CA LYS A 121 16.16 3.60 7.34
C LYS A 121 15.20 2.90 8.30
N ARG A 122 14.00 2.55 7.85
CA ARG A 122 13.02 1.80 8.65
C ARG A 122 13.50 0.39 8.97
N MET A 123 14.07 -0.31 7.98
CA MET A 123 14.63 -1.64 8.18
C MET A 123 15.81 -1.64 9.17
N GLU A 124 16.69 -0.64 9.07
CA GLU A 124 17.83 -0.48 9.98
C GLU A 124 17.35 -0.27 11.43
N TYR A 125 16.36 0.60 11.64
CA TYR A 125 15.74 0.83 12.94
C TYR A 125 15.10 -0.44 13.53
N GLU A 126 14.41 -1.24 12.71
CA GLU A 126 13.80 -2.49 13.17
C GLU A 126 14.86 -3.56 13.53
N LYS A 127 15.96 -3.60 12.77
CA LYS A 127 17.10 -4.48 13.05
C LYS A 127 17.80 -4.11 14.36
N SER A 128 18.05 -2.82 14.60
CA SER A 128 18.68 -2.36 15.84
C SER A 128 17.80 -2.70 17.04
N LYS A 129 16.51 -2.38 16.97
CA LYS A 129 15.55 -2.66 18.04
C LYS A 129 15.47 -4.15 18.40
N ARG A 130 15.45 -5.03 17.40
CA ARG A 130 15.44 -6.48 17.64
C ARG A 130 16.74 -6.99 18.28
N THR A 131 17.87 -6.36 17.96
CA THR A 131 19.17 -6.72 18.57
C THR A 131 19.17 -6.36 20.04
N ASP A 132 18.63 -5.20 20.39
CA ASP A 132 18.50 -4.75 21.78
C ASP A 132 17.56 -5.68 22.58
N GLU A 133 16.40 -6.07 22.00
CA GLU A 133 15.44 -7.00 22.63
C GLU A 133 16.01 -8.41 22.87
N ASN A 134 16.89 -8.90 21.98
CA ASN A 134 17.51 -10.23 22.11
C ASN A 134 18.73 -10.26 23.04
N SER A 135 19.17 -9.10 23.55
CA SER A 135 20.34 -8.96 24.42
C SER A 135 20.01 -8.90 25.92
N ILE A 136 18.72 -9.00 26.26
CA ILE A 136 18.15 -9.01 27.62
C ILE A 136 17.73 -10.44 27.98
#